data_AF-A0A5J6QM01-F1
#
_entry.id   AF-A0A5J6QM01-F1
#
_cell.length_a   1.000
_cell.length_b   1.000
_cell.length_c   1.000
_cell.angle_alpha   90.00
_cell.angle_beta   90.00
_cell.angle_gamma   90.00
#
_symmetry.space_group_name_H-M   'P 1'
#
loop_
_entity.id
_entity.type
_entity.pdbx_description
1 polymer ?
#
loop_
_entity_poly.entity_id
_entity_poly.type
_entity_poly.pdbx_seq_one_letter_code
_entity_poly.pdbx_strand_id
1 'polypeptide(L)' 'MYPDPRRVRDNRVVLRFDDYEHDLIKALANYKGEQLATLLREMVMREATAVLNSASILQARA' A
#
# COMPACT_ATOMS: atom_id res chain seq x y z
N MET A 1 9.56 7.64 26.17
CA MET A 1 9.30 8.32 24.89
C MET A 1 8.00 7.74 24.34
N TYR A 2 6.89 8.48 24.43
CA TYR A 2 5.59 7.95 23.99
C TYR A 2 5.58 7.84 22.47
N PRO A 3 5.24 6.69 21.88
CA PRO A 3 4.94 6.62 20.45
C PRO A 3 3.75 7.54 20.19
N ASP A 4 3.87 8.40 19.17
CA ASP A 4 2.75 9.20 18.69
C ASP A 4 1.53 8.27 18.46
N PRO A 5 0.43 8.44 19.21
CA PRO A 5 -0.74 7.55 19.11
C PRO A 5 -1.29 7.45 17.69
N ARG A 6 -1.07 8.47 16.84
CA ARG A 6 -1.54 8.47 15.45
C ARG A 6 -0.74 7.56 14.52
N ARG A 7 0.44 7.08 14.95
CA ARG A 7 1.26 6.13 14.19
C ARG A 7 0.80 4.69 14.39
N VAL A 8 -0.07 4.43 15.37
CA VAL A 8 -0.68 3.12 15.57
C VAL A 8 -1.64 2.83 14.40
N ARG A 9 -1.52 1.64 13.83
CA ARG A 9 -2.24 1.24 12.61
C ARG A 9 -3.64 0.70 12.92
N ASP A 10 -4.50 1.55 13.49
CA ASP A 10 -5.84 1.14 13.93
C ASP A 10 -6.92 1.20 12.82
N ASN A 11 -6.66 1.95 11.75
CA ASN A 11 -7.61 2.15 10.66
C ASN A 11 -7.63 0.93 9.72
N ARG A 12 -8.67 0.10 9.85
CA ARG A 12 -8.86 -1.10 9.00
C ARG A 12 -9.52 -0.76 7.67
N VAL A 13 -8.92 -1.25 6.58
CA VAL A 13 -9.48 -1.20 5.22
C VAL A 13 -9.55 -2.63 4.67
N VAL A 14 -10.63 -2.98 3.97
CA VAL A 14 -10.84 -4.31 3.40
C VAL A 14 -10.87 -4.21 1.88
N LEU A 15 -10.05 -5.02 1.22
CA LEU A 15 -10.05 -5.20 -0.23
C LEU A 15 -10.61 -6.58 -0.56
N ARG A 16 -11.29 -6.67 -1.72
CA ARG A 16 -11.76 -7.93 -2.30
C ARG A 16 -11.01 -8.12 -3.60
N PHE A 17 -10.44 -9.31 -3.76
CA PHE A 17 -9.75 -9.75 -4.96
C PHE A 17 -10.53 -10.92 -5.54
N ASP A 18 -10.46 -11.09 -6.85
CA ASP A 18 -10.83 -12.38 -7.44
C ASP A 18 -9.78 -13.46 -7.11
N ASP A 19 -10.07 -14.70 -7.50
CA ASP A 19 -9.21 -15.84 -7.17
C ASP A 19 -7.82 -15.73 -7.83
N TYR A 20 -7.73 -15.22 -9.05
CA TYR A 20 -6.47 -15.09 -9.79
C TYR A 20 -5.60 -13.97 -9.22
N GLU A 21 -6.21 -12.83 -8.93
CA GLU A 21 -5.57 -11.69 -8.25
C GLU A 21 -5.05 -12.12 -6.88
N HIS A 22 -5.86 -12.84 -6.11
CA HIS A 22 -5.44 -13.33 -4.79
C HIS A 22 -4.24 -14.27 -4.90
N ASP A 23 -4.29 -15.25 -5.79
CA ASP A 23 -3.21 -16.22 -5.98
C ASP A 23 -1.92 -15.56 -6.45
N LEU A 24 -2.00 -14.58 -7.36
CA LEU A 24 -0.85 -13.82 -7.82
C LEU A 24 -0.17 -13.04 -6.69
N ILE A 25 -0.94 -12.27 -5.92
CA ILE A 25 -0.38 -11.43 -4.84
C ILE A 25 0.17 -12.33 -3.73
N LYS A 26 -0.50 -13.45 -3.44
CA LYS A 26 -0.03 -14.45 -2.46
C LYS A 26 1.28 -15.10 -2.91
N ALA A 27 1.40 -15.48 -4.18
CA ALA A 27 2.65 -16.01 -4.73
C ALA A 27 3.78 -14.99 -4.62
N LEU A 28 3.51 -13.72 -4.92
CA LEU A 28 4.48 -12.63 -4.79
C LEU A 28 4.94 -12.42 -3.34
N ALA A 29 4.01 -12.44 -2.38
CA ALA A 29 4.32 -12.34 -0.96
C ALA A 29 5.21 -13.51 -0.49
N ASN A 30 4.88 -14.74 -0.90
CA ASN A 30 5.67 -15.93 -0.61
C ASN A 30 7.08 -15.84 -1.21
N TYR A 31 7.19 -15.38 -2.46
CA TYR A 31 8.48 -15.21 -3.14
C TYR A 31 9.40 -14.22 -2.41
N LYS A 32 8.84 -13.15 -1.85
CA LYS A 32 9.57 -12.16 -1.05
C LYS A 32 9.83 -12.59 0.39
N GLY A 33 9.13 -13.62 0.89
CA GLY A 33 9.16 -13.99 2.30
C GLY A 33 8.47 -12.97 3.22
N GLU A 34 7.51 -12.21 2.69
CA GLU A 34 6.79 -11.15 3.41
C GLU A 34 5.35 -11.55 3.72
N GLN A 35 4.77 -10.94 4.77
CA GLN A 35 3.34 -11.08 5.03
C GLN A 35 2.52 -10.31 3.97
N LEU A 36 1.47 -10.93 3.45
CA LEU A 36 0.59 -10.35 2.42
C LEU A 36 0.09 -8.94 2.77
N ALA A 37 -0.33 -8.72 4.02
CA ALA A 37 -0.82 -7.42 4.48
C ALA A 37 0.27 -6.33 4.47
N THR A 38 1.52 -6.70 4.77
CA THR A 38 2.67 -5.78 4.74
C THR A 38 2.97 -5.38 3.30
N LEU A 39 3.07 -6.37 2.40
CA LEU A 39 3.29 -6.15 0.97
C LEU A 39 2.21 -5.23 0.37
N LEU A 40 0.93 -5.53 0.63
CA LEU A 40 -0.19 -4.73 0.14
C LEU A 40 -0.12 -3.28 0.63
N ARG A 41 0.20 -3.07 1.91
CA ARG A 41 0.36 -1.71 2.46
C ARG A 41 1.48 -0.96 1.74
N GLU A 42 2.62 -1.60 1.54
CA GLU A 42 3.76 -0.98 0.87
C GLU A 42 3.43 -0.59 -0.58
N MET A 43 2.78 -1.49 -1.31
CA MET A 43 2.32 -1.22 -2.68
C MET A 43 1.35 -0.04 -2.72
N VAL A 44 0.35 0.00 -1.83
CA VAL A 44 -0.62 1.09 -1.76
C VAL A 44 0.06 2.43 -1.42
N MET A 45 0.96 2.45 -0.44
CA MET A 45 1.64 3.70 -0.05
C MET A 45 2.61 4.19 -1.14
N ARG A 46 3.28 3.26 -1.84
CA ARG A 46 4.13 3.58 -2.99
C ARG A 46 3.31 4.22 -4.11
N GLU A 47 2.18 3.61 -4.46
CA GLU A 47 1.30 4.13 -5.52
C GLU A 47 0.68 5.47 -5.14
N ALA A 48 0.17 5.60 -3.91
CA ALA A 48 -0.36 6.87 -3.41
C ALA A 48 0.67 8.00 -3.49
N THR A 49 1.93 7.71 -3.17
CA THR A 49 3.03 8.68 -3.28
C THR A 49 3.33 9.02 -4.74
N ALA A 50 3.31 8.04 -5.65
CA ALA A 50 3.49 8.25 -7.07
C ALA A 50 2.39 9.16 -7.66
N VAL A 51 1.13 8.94 -7.27
CA VAL A 51 -0.02 9.76 -7.67
C VAL A 51 0.09 11.20 -7.14
N LEU A 52 0.51 11.38 -5.88
CA LEU A 52 0.74 12.72 -5.33
C LEU A 52 1.85 13.46 -6.08
N ASN A 53 2.93 12.76 -6.43
CA ASN A 53 4.03 13.33 -7.18
C ASN A 53 3.66 13.65 -8.63
N SER A 54 2.82 12.85 -9.27
CA SER A 54 2.35 13.15 -10.63
C SER A 54 1.34 14.30 -10.66
N ALA A 55 0.48 14.41 -9.64
CA ALA A 55 -0.45 15.52 -9.48
C ALA A 55 0.28 16.86 -9.24
N SER A 56 1.38 16.87 -8.49
CA SER A 56 2.17 18.09 -8.26
C SER A 56 2.82 18.62 -9.55
N ILE A 57 3.26 17.74 -10.46
CA ILE A 57 3.85 18.11 -11.75
C ILE A 57 2.82 18.79 -12.67
N LEU A 58 1.55 18.39 -12.61
CA LEU A 58 0.46 19.02 -13.39
C LEU A 58 0.08 20.39 -12.83
N GLN A 59 0.09 20.58 -11.51
CA GLN A 59 -0.20 21.88 -10.88
C GLN A 59 0.94 22.89 -11.06
N ALA A 60 2.20 22.45 -11.11
CA ALA A 60 3.35 23.33 -11.32
C ALA A 60 3.50 23.83 -12.79
N ARG A 61 2.68 23.31 -13.71
CA ARG A 61 2.70 23.66 -15.14
C ARG A 61 1.54 24.55 -15.58
N ALA A 62 0.64 24.91 -14.66
CA ALA A 62 -0.48 25.83 -14.88
C ALA A 62 -0.16 27.20 -14.27
#